data_AF-A0AAE1X186-F1
#
_entry.id   AF-A0AAE1X186-F1
#
_cell.length_a   1.000
_cell.length_b   1.000
_cell.length_c   1.000
_cell.angle_alpha   90.00
_cell.angle_beta   90.00
_cell.angle_gamma   90.00
#
_symmetry.space_group_name_H-M   'P 1'
#
loop_
_entity.id
_entity.type
_entity.pdbx_description
1 polymer ?
#
loop_
_entity_poly.entity_id
_entity_poly.type
_entity_poly.pdbx_seq_one_letter_code
_entity_poly.pdbx_strand_id
1 'polypeptide(L)'
;MAMKAAIKAAIADGLLTFMWIFCASSLGALTYVASSALGLPHGLPTLLITTIFVFLLLFIFGFIGDLLGGATFNPTAIAAFYAAGAGGADSLVSAALRFPAQAAGAVGGALAILEVMPMQYKHMLGGPSLKVDLHTGAIAEGVLTFIITFAVLLIVLRGPSNPLVKNWLLAMSTVTLVVAGSSYTGPSMNPANLLVFNILLHVWCIVPSNIVKREHCVVRVLWYNDDSGKVMRDPISDLNNSKHIRKT
;
A
#
# COMPACT_ATOMS: atom_id res chain seq x y z
N MET A 1 3.51 -29.40 19.44
CA MET A 1 3.50 -27.98 19.91
C MET A 1 3.84 -27.00 18.79
N ALA A 2 4.80 -27.28 17.90
CA ALA A 2 5.19 -26.40 16.79
C ALA A 2 4.04 -25.99 15.83
N MET A 3 3.17 -26.93 15.43
CA MET A 3 2.04 -26.63 14.54
C MET A 3 1.03 -25.62 15.13
N LYS A 4 0.71 -25.75 16.43
CA LYS A 4 -0.21 -24.82 17.11
C LYS A 4 0.35 -23.39 17.14
N ALA A 5 1.66 -23.26 17.36
CA ALA A 5 2.35 -21.98 17.31
C ALA A 5 2.35 -21.38 15.89
N ALA A 6 2.59 -22.20 14.87
CA ALA A 6 2.56 -21.77 13.47
C ALA A 6 1.16 -21.29 13.03
N ILE A 7 0.09 -21.98 13.46
CA ILE A 7 -1.30 -21.55 13.20
C ILE A 7 -1.58 -20.21 13.89
N LYS A 8 -1.17 -20.04 15.15
CA LYS A 8 -1.33 -18.77 15.87
C LYS A 8 -0.61 -17.62 15.17
N ALA A 9 0.62 -17.85 14.72
CA ALA A 9 1.40 -16.86 13.97
C ALA A 9 0.74 -16.53 12.62
N ALA A 10 0.19 -17.52 11.91
CA ALA A 10 -0.52 -17.29 10.65
C ALA A 10 -1.79 -16.45 10.85
N ILE A 11 -2.59 -16.72 11.89
CA ILE A 11 -3.77 -15.89 12.20
C ILE A 11 -3.36 -14.45 12.51
N ALA A 12 -2.33 -14.28 13.34
CA ALA A 12 -1.80 -12.97 13.71
C ALA A 12 -1.30 -12.17 12.48
N ASP A 13 -0.54 -12.82 11.61
CA ASP A 13 -0.08 -12.26 10.34
C ASP A 13 -1.25 -11.86 9.42
N GLY A 14 -2.27 -12.72 9.29
CA GLY A 14 -3.45 -12.41 8.49
C GLY A 14 -4.20 -11.19 9.01
N LEU A 15 -4.42 -11.09 10.32
CA LEU A 15 -5.06 -9.93 10.95
C LEU A 15 -4.23 -8.66 10.78
N LEU A 16 -2.91 -8.74 11.00
CA LEU A 16 -2.02 -7.60 10.85
C LEU A 16 -1.98 -7.13 9.38
N THR A 17 -1.97 -8.06 8.42
CA THR A 17 -1.99 -7.72 6.98
C THR A 17 -3.31 -7.11 6.56
N PHE A 18 -4.44 -7.62 7.07
CA PHE A 18 -5.76 -7.02 6.86
C PHE A 18 -5.79 -5.55 7.29
N MET A 19 -5.38 -5.30 8.54
CA MET A 19 -5.34 -3.94 9.09
C MET A 19 -4.37 -3.06 8.30
N TRP A 20 -3.21 -3.60 7.93
CA TRP A 20 -2.19 -2.86 7.18
C TRP A 20 -2.72 -2.41 5.83
N ILE A 21 -3.29 -3.32 5.03
CA ILE A 21 -3.81 -3.00 3.70
C ILE A 21 -4.97 -2.01 3.79
N PHE A 22 -5.87 -2.18 4.75
CA PHE A 22 -6.97 -1.25 4.99
C PHE A 22 -6.45 0.17 5.27
N CYS A 23 -5.51 0.32 6.20
CA CYS A 23 -4.95 1.62 6.58
C CYS A 23 -4.07 2.21 5.48
N ALA A 24 -3.14 1.43 4.92
CA ALA A 24 -2.18 1.90 3.93
C ALA A 24 -2.86 2.37 2.64
N SER A 25 -3.96 1.71 2.23
CA SER A 25 -4.74 2.12 1.06
C SER A 25 -5.42 3.49 1.23
N SER A 26 -5.61 3.94 2.47
CA SER A 26 -6.19 5.26 2.76
C SER A 26 -5.17 6.40 2.77
N LEU A 27 -3.86 6.11 2.70
CA LEU A 27 -2.79 7.11 2.81
C LEU A 27 -2.85 8.21 1.76
N GLY A 28 -3.22 7.87 0.52
CA GLY A 28 -3.39 8.85 -0.55
C GLY A 28 -4.52 9.84 -0.25
N ALA A 29 -5.68 9.34 0.16
CA ALA A 29 -6.82 10.15 0.56
C ALA A 29 -6.53 11.01 1.80
N LEU A 30 -5.90 10.42 2.82
CA LEU A 30 -5.51 11.14 4.04
C LEU A 30 -4.49 12.24 3.74
N THR A 31 -3.50 11.97 2.89
CA THR A 31 -2.51 12.98 2.48
C THR A 31 -3.19 14.15 1.79
N TYR A 32 -4.08 13.86 0.84
CA TYR A 32 -4.85 14.89 0.14
C TYR A 32 -5.65 15.75 1.12
N VAL A 33 -6.49 15.14 1.95
CA VAL A 33 -7.33 15.84 2.93
C VAL A 33 -6.48 16.71 3.87
N ALA A 34 -5.38 16.16 4.40
CA ALA A 34 -4.49 16.90 5.28
C ALA A 34 -3.82 18.08 4.57
N SER A 35 -3.30 17.87 3.36
CA SER A 35 -2.65 18.94 2.59
C SER A 35 -3.63 20.05 2.19
N SER A 36 -4.85 19.70 1.79
CA SER A 36 -5.91 20.66 1.45
C SER A 36 -6.35 21.45 2.67
N ALA A 37 -6.52 20.81 3.83
CA ALA A 37 -6.89 21.49 5.07
C ALA A 37 -5.82 22.49 5.55
N LEU A 38 -4.55 22.22 5.25
CA LEU A 38 -3.42 23.09 5.58
C LEU A 38 -3.12 24.14 4.49
N GLY A 39 -3.83 24.12 3.36
CA GLY A 39 -3.56 25.00 2.23
C GLY A 39 -2.19 24.81 1.59
N LEU A 40 -1.62 23.60 1.68
CA LEU A 40 -0.26 23.31 1.22
C LEU A 40 -0.23 22.97 -0.27
N PRO A 41 0.80 23.44 -1.00
CA PRO A 41 0.95 23.09 -2.41
C PRO A 41 1.36 21.63 -2.57
N HIS A 42 1.07 21.08 -3.74
CA HIS A 42 1.55 19.76 -4.16
C HIS A 42 3.09 19.74 -4.23
N GLY A 43 3.66 18.54 -4.05
CA GLY A 43 5.10 18.31 -4.15
C GLY A 43 5.72 17.93 -2.81
N LEU A 44 6.80 18.60 -2.41
CA LEU A 44 7.53 18.28 -1.18
C LEU A 44 6.67 18.32 0.10
N PRO A 45 5.77 19.29 0.31
CA PRO A 45 4.93 19.31 1.50
C PRO A 45 4.01 18.09 1.60
N THR A 46 3.37 17.70 0.49
CA THR A 46 2.55 16.49 0.43
C THR A 46 3.36 15.22 0.69
N LEU A 47 4.59 15.15 0.17
CA LEU A 47 5.48 14.00 0.39
C LEU A 47 5.90 13.88 1.86
N LEU A 48 6.16 15.01 2.53
CA LEU A 48 6.46 15.04 3.96
C LEU A 48 5.26 14.55 4.78
N ILE A 49 4.04 14.98 4.46
CA ILE A 49 2.81 14.51 5.12
C ILE A 49 2.66 12.99 4.95
N THR A 50 2.80 12.47 3.73
CA THR A 50 2.76 11.03 3.48
C THR A 50 3.83 10.29 4.29
N THR A 51 5.05 10.83 4.35
CA THR A 51 6.14 10.23 5.12
C THR A 51 5.81 10.17 6.61
N ILE A 52 5.23 11.23 7.17
CA ILE A 52 4.78 11.26 8.56
C ILE A 52 3.69 10.21 8.79
N PHE A 53 2.70 10.09 7.90
CA PHE A 53 1.65 9.06 8.03
C PHE A 53 2.20 7.64 7.90
N VAL A 54 3.12 7.38 6.97
CA VAL A 54 3.80 6.09 6.83
C VAL A 54 4.62 5.78 8.09
N PHE A 55 5.34 6.76 8.63
CA PHE A 55 6.07 6.60 9.90
C PHE A 55 5.14 6.22 11.05
N LEU A 56 4.03 6.94 11.23
CA LEU A 56 3.06 6.63 12.27
C LEU A 56 2.45 5.24 12.09
N LEU A 57 2.10 4.86 10.85
CA LEU A 57 1.62 3.51 10.55
C LEU A 57 2.66 2.46 10.92
N LEU A 58 3.90 2.56 10.43
CA LEU A 58 4.96 1.59 10.72
C LEU A 58 5.24 1.48 12.23
N PHE A 59 5.22 2.61 12.95
CA PHE A 59 5.40 2.63 14.39
C PHE A 59 4.27 1.88 15.11
N ILE A 60 3.02 2.18 14.78
CA ILE A 60 1.83 1.53 15.38
C ILE A 60 1.81 0.03 15.05
N PHE A 61 2.04 -0.33 13.78
CA PHE A 61 1.99 -1.72 13.33
C PHE A 61 3.17 -2.54 13.84
N GLY A 62 4.35 -1.93 14.03
CA GLY A 62 5.45 -2.57 14.74
C GLY A 62 5.05 -2.96 16.16
N PHE A 63 4.46 -2.02 16.90
CA PHE A 63 3.96 -2.29 18.25
C PHE A 63 2.86 -3.37 18.29
N ILE A 64 1.88 -3.32 17.38
CA ILE A 64 0.84 -4.35 17.28
C ILE A 64 1.45 -5.71 16.90
N GLY A 65 2.43 -5.74 15.99
CA GLY A 65 3.14 -6.94 15.59
C GLY A 65 3.84 -7.61 16.77
N ASP A 66 4.51 -6.83 17.61
CA ASP A 66 5.14 -7.30 18.85
C ASP A 66 4.11 -7.86 19.83
N LEU A 67 2.98 -7.17 20.04
CA LEU A 67 1.88 -7.63 20.88
C LEU A 67 1.26 -8.95 20.39
N LEU A 68 1.23 -9.14 19.07
CA LEU A 68 0.74 -10.35 18.41
C LEU A 68 1.79 -11.47 18.34
N GLY A 69 2.93 -11.31 19.00
CA GLY A 69 3.98 -12.32 19.10
C GLY A 69 4.95 -12.35 17.92
N GLY A 70 5.28 -11.17 17.38
CA GLY A 70 6.17 -11.04 16.21
C GLY A 70 5.44 -11.26 14.89
N ALA A 71 4.18 -10.83 14.81
CA ALA A 71 3.42 -10.87 13.57
C ALA A 71 3.98 -9.88 12.53
N THR A 72 3.86 -10.23 11.26
CA THR A 72 4.32 -9.40 10.15
C THR A 72 3.30 -9.39 9.03
N PHE A 73 3.22 -8.25 8.33
CA PHE A 73 2.28 -8.01 7.23
C PHE A 73 2.92 -8.13 5.84
N ASN A 74 4.20 -8.54 5.78
CA ASN A 74 4.95 -8.69 4.53
C ASN A 74 5.59 -10.08 4.42
N PRO A 75 5.20 -10.92 3.44
CA PRO A 75 5.78 -12.25 3.23
C PRO A 75 7.28 -12.20 2.96
N THR A 76 7.75 -11.13 2.30
CA THR A 76 9.17 -10.92 2.00
C THR A 76 10.00 -10.76 3.27
N ALA A 77 9.43 -10.19 4.33
CA ALA A 77 10.11 -10.09 5.62
C ALA A 77 10.38 -11.48 6.19
N ILE A 78 9.39 -12.37 6.23
CA ILE A 78 9.57 -13.76 6.71
C ILE A 78 10.66 -14.45 5.89
N ALA A 79 10.60 -14.37 4.56
CA ALA A 79 11.58 -15.01 3.69
C ALA A 79 13.00 -14.47 3.92
N ALA A 80 13.15 -13.14 4.05
CA ALA A 80 14.45 -12.50 4.23
C ALA A 80 15.06 -12.77 5.60
N PHE A 81 14.28 -12.64 6.68
CA PHE A 81 14.76 -12.94 8.04
C PHE A 81 15.08 -14.44 8.19
N TYR A 82 14.28 -15.33 7.61
CA TYR A 82 14.58 -16.76 7.57
C TYR A 82 15.90 -17.03 6.82
N ALA A 83 16.07 -16.48 5.61
CA ALA A 83 17.28 -16.65 4.81
C ALA A 83 18.54 -16.05 5.48
N ALA A 84 18.40 -14.97 6.24
CA ALA A 84 19.48 -14.35 7.00
C ALA A 84 19.83 -15.09 8.30
N GLY A 85 19.15 -16.19 8.64
CA GLY A 85 19.32 -16.90 9.91
C GLY A 85 18.80 -16.13 11.13
N ALA A 86 17.97 -15.10 10.90
CA ALA A 86 17.42 -14.21 11.91
C ALA A 86 15.90 -14.41 12.12
N GLY A 87 15.30 -15.44 11.51
CA GLY A 87 13.87 -15.75 11.58
C GLY A 87 13.40 -16.40 12.89
N GLY A 88 14.31 -16.62 13.85
CA GLY A 88 13.97 -17.22 15.15
C GLY A 88 13.32 -18.60 15.01
N ALA A 89 12.04 -18.71 15.36
CA ALA A 89 11.27 -19.95 15.30
C ALA A 89 10.65 -20.24 13.91
N ASP A 90 10.86 -19.37 12.93
CA ASP A 90 10.33 -19.56 11.59
C ASP A 90 10.98 -20.76 10.86
N SER A 91 10.17 -21.45 10.08
CA SER A 91 10.53 -22.63 9.29
C SER A 91 9.77 -22.61 7.96
N LEU A 92 10.16 -23.47 7.03
CA LEU A 92 9.40 -23.63 5.77
C LEU A 92 7.93 -24.00 6.02
N VAL A 93 7.66 -24.78 7.08
CA VAL A 93 6.29 -25.18 7.46
C VAL A 93 5.50 -23.99 8.02
N SER A 94 6.11 -23.14 8.86
CA SER A 94 5.42 -21.93 9.34
C SER A 94 5.19 -20.93 8.20
N ALA A 95 6.16 -20.75 7.29
CA ALA A 95 6.02 -19.91 6.11
C ALA A 95 4.87 -20.36 5.20
N ALA A 96 4.70 -21.68 4.99
CA ALA A 96 3.62 -22.24 4.19
C ALA A 96 2.21 -21.95 4.75
N LEU A 97 2.08 -21.71 6.06
CA LEU A 97 0.81 -21.30 6.68
C LEU A 97 0.65 -19.78 6.74
N ARG A 98 1.75 -19.06 6.98
CA ARG A 98 1.75 -17.60 7.14
C ARG A 98 1.52 -16.88 5.81
N PHE A 99 2.11 -17.33 4.70
CA PHE A 99 1.93 -16.65 3.40
C PHE A 99 0.48 -16.65 2.92
N PRO A 100 -0.27 -17.78 2.91
CA PRO A 100 -1.67 -17.76 2.53
C PRO A 100 -2.54 -16.93 3.48
N ALA A 101 -2.22 -16.91 4.78
CA ALA A 101 -2.96 -16.11 5.75
C ALA A 101 -2.78 -14.60 5.52
N GLN A 102 -1.54 -14.15 5.21
CA GLN A 102 -1.28 -12.75 4.83
C GLN A 102 -2.00 -12.39 3.53
N ALA A 103 -1.97 -13.27 2.53
CA ALA A 103 -2.71 -13.07 1.28
C ALA A 103 -4.22 -12.92 1.53
N ALA A 104 -4.83 -13.79 2.35
CA ALA A 104 -6.24 -13.69 2.72
C ALA A 104 -6.56 -12.41 3.49
N GLY A 105 -5.71 -12.04 4.45
CA GLY A 105 -5.81 -10.78 5.19
C GLY A 105 -5.77 -9.57 4.27
N ALA A 106 -4.81 -9.56 3.33
CA ALA A 106 -4.65 -8.50 2.35
C ALA A 106 -5.91 -8.33 1.48
N VAL A 107 -6.50 -9.42 0.98
CA VAL A 107 -7.75 -9.39 0.20
C VAL A 107 -8.89 -8.84 1.05
N GLY A 108 -9.04 -9.30 2.29
CA GLY A 108 -10.05 -8.80 3.21
C GLY A 108 -9.91 -7.29 3.47
N GLY A 109 -8.69 -6.81 3.72
CA GLY A 109 -8.44 -5.39 4.01
C GLY A 109 -8.78 -4.50 2.82
N ALA A 110 -8.49 -4.98 1.61
CA ALA A 110 -8.79 -4.26 0.39
C ALA A 110 -10.29 -4.22 0.06
N LEU A 111 -11.00 -5.33 0.26
CA LEU A 111 -12.46 -5.36 0.13
C LEU A 111 -13.13 -4.44 1.18
N ALA A 112 -12.64 -4.45 2.41
CA ALA A 112 -13.16 -3.61 3.48
C ALA A 112 -12.98 -2.12 3.14
N ILE A 113 -11.80 -1.69 2.67
CA ILE A 113 -11.58 -0.28 2.34
C ILE A 113 -12.38 0.16 1.11
N LEU A 114 -12.56 -0.72 0.11
CA LEU A 114 -13.41 -0.44 -1.05
C LEU A 114 -14.86 -0.18 -0.67
N GLU A 115 -15.36 -0.87 0.35
CA GLU A 115 -16.73 -0.69 0.83
C GLU A 115 -16.90 0.62 1.60
N VAL A 116 -15.96 0.96 2.48
CA VAL A 116 -16.12 2.11 3.40
C VAL A 116 -15.57 3.43 2.87
N MET A 117 -14.77 3.43 1.79
CA MET A 117 -14.17 4.65 1.25
C MET A 117 -15.23 5.58 0.66
N PRO A 118 -15.26 6.87 1.06
CA PRO A 118 -16.19 7.84 0.48
C PRO A 118 -16.07 7.93 -1.04
N MET A 119 -17.21 8.08 -1.73
CA MET A 119 -17.27 8.08 -3.20
C MET A 119 -16.31 9.09 -3.85
N GLN A 120 -16.16 10.27 -3.24
CA GLN A 120 -15.24 11.32 -3.69
C GLN A 120 -13.76 10.89 -3.66
N TYR A 121 -13.38 9.94 -2.80
CA TYR A 121 -12.02 9.44 -2.65
C TYR A 121 -11.86 8.00 -3.16
N LYS A 122 -12.92 7.36 -3.64
CA LYS A 122 -12.88 5.97 -4.09
C LYS A 122 -11.97 5.76 -5.30
N HIS A 123 -11.88 6.76 -6.17
CA HIS A 123 -10.90 6.78 -7.27
C HIS A 123 -9.44 6.79 -6.78
N MET A 124 -9.22 7.09 -5.49
CA MET A 124 -7.91 7.12 -4.82
C MET A 124 -7.46 5.77 -4.30
N LEU A 125 -8.34 4.78 -4.30
CA LEU A 125 -8.02 3.39 -4.02
C LEU A 125 -7.36 2.75 -5.24
N GLY A 126 -6.16 3.22 -5.52
CA GLY A 126 -5.30 2.71 -6.56
C GLY A 126 -4.20 1.82 -5.99
N GLY A 127 -3.83 0.79 -6.74
CA GLY A 127 -2.73 -0.08 -6.41
C GLY A 127 -1.62 -0.06 -7.46
N PRO A 128 -0.66 -0.97 -7.34
CA PRO A 128 0.34 -1.19 -8.37
C PRO A 128 -0.32 -1.38 -9.73
N SER A 129 0.16 -0.62 -10.70
CA SER A 129 -0.32 -0.63 -12.08
C SER A 129 0.91 -0.60 -12.98
N LEU A 130 1.02 -1.63 -13.82
CA LEU A 130 2.10 -1.79 -14.77
C LEU A 130 2.01 -0.68 -15.83
N LYS A 131 2.99 0.24 -15.83
CA LYS A 131 3.08 1.37 -16.79
C LYS A 131 4.07 1.10 -17.92
N VAL A 132 4.88 0.07 -17.77
CA VAL A 132 5.89 -0.39 -18.74
C VAL A 132 5.52 -1.78 -19.27
N ASP A 133 6.30 -2.34 -20.19
CA ASP A 133 6.08 -3.73 -20.60
C ASP A 133 6.29 -4.70 -19.42
N LEU A 134 5.71 -5.90 -19.53
CA LEU A 134 5.73 -6.90 -18.46
C LEU A 134 7.15 -7.28 -18.03
N HIS A 135 8.09 -7.38 -18.98
CA HIS A 135 9.45 -7.81 -18.69
C HIS A 135 10.21 -6.73 -17.91
N THR A 136 10.16 -5.49 -18.38
CA THR A 136 10.74 -4.34 -17.67
C THR A 136 10.09 -4.13 -16.31
N GLY A 137 8.77 -4.27 -16.22
CA GLY A 137 8.05 -4.15 -14.95
C GLY A 137 8.42 -5.23 -13.93
N ALA A 138 8.57 -6.48 -14.39
CA ALA A 138 9.01 -7.59 -13.54
C ALA A 138 10.43 -7.38 -13.02
N ILE A 139 11.35 -6.91 -13.87
CA ILE A 139 12.73 -6.57 -13.45
C ILE A 139 12.71 -5.41 -12.45
N ALA A 140 11.95 -4.35 -12.73
CA ALA A 140 11.84 -3.20 -11.84
C ALA A 140 11.31 -3.60 -10.46
N GLU A 141 10.22 -4.36 -10.38
CA GLU A 141 9.68 -4.87 -9.11
C GLU A 141 10.66 -5.79 -8.39
N GLY A 142 11.38 -6.65 -9.11
CA GLY A 142 12.42 -7.50 -8.54
C GLY A 142 13.53 -6.68 -7.87
N VAL A 143 14.04 -5.66 -8.57
CA VAL A 143 15.08 -4.75 -8.06
C VAL A 143 14.58 -3.93 -6.87
N LEU A 144 13.38 -3.35 -6.98
CA LEU A 144 12.80 -2.56 -5.89
C LEU A 144 12.55 -3.41 -4.65
N THR A 145 11.98 -4.60 -4.82
CA THR A 145 11.72 -5.54 -3.73
C THR A 145 13.02 -6.00 -3.09
N PHE A 146 14.08 -6.23 -3.86
CA PHE A 146 15.40 -6.56 -3.33
C PHE A 146 15.97 -5.41 -2.49
N ILE A 147 15.98 -4.18 -3.03
CA ILE A 147 16.56 -3.01 -2.34
C ILE A 147 15.80 -2.71 -1.05
N ILE A 148 14.46 -2.68 -1.06
CA ILE A 148 13.69 -2.41 0.16
C ILE A 148 13.90 -3.51 1.21
N THR A 149 13.89 -4.77 0.79
CA THR A 149 14.07 -5.91 1.71
C THR A 149 15.45 -5.88 2.34
N PHE A 150 16.48 -5.60 1.54
CA PHE A 150 17.84 -5.48 2.03
C PHE A 150 17.98 -4.28 2.97
N ALA A 151 17.39 -3.13 2.64
CA ALA A 151 17.37 -1.96 3.51
C ALA A 151 16.66 -2.25 4.85
N VAL A 152 15.48 -2.86 4.83
CA VAL A 152 14.74 -3.28 6.03
C VAL A 152 15.59 -4.23 6.87
N LEU A 153 16.21 -5.24 6.26
CA LEU A 153 17.08 -6.19 6.95
C LEU A 153 18.26 -5.47 7.64
N LEU A 154 18.94 -4.57 6.93
CA LEU A 154 20.04 -3.77 7.50
C LEU A 154 19.57 -2.86 8.63
N ILE A 155 18.44 -2.18 8.47
CA ILE A 155 17.89 -1.26 9.49
C ILE A 155 17.46 -2.03 10.74
N VAL A 156 16.86 -3.22 10.59
CA VAL A 156 16.41 -4.01 11.73
C VAL A 156 17.60 -4.63 12.46
N LEU A 157 18.55 -5.24 11.73
CA LEU A 157 19.67 -5.98 12.32
C LEU A 157 20.85 -5.09 12.75
N ARG A 158 21.12 -3.99 12.04
CA ARG A 158 22.27 -3.11 12.29
C ARG A 158 21.91 -1.63 12.44
N GLY A 159 20.63 -1.29 12.39
CA GLY A 159 20.18 0.09 12.55
C GLY A 159 20.27 0.57 14.00
N PRO A 160 19.84 1.82 14.24
CA PRO A 160 19.93 2.46 15.55
C PRO A 160 19.10 1.74 16.61
N SER A 161 19.54 1.83 17.87
CA SER A 161 18.82 1.26 19.02
C SER A 161 17.52 1.99 19.34
N ASN A 162 17.42 3.27 19.00
CA ASN A 162 16.21 4.06 19.23
C ASN A 162 15.09 3.65 18.25
N PRO A 163 13.94 3.15 18.74
CA PRO A 163 12.84 2.67 17.89
C PRO A 163 12.22 3.78 17.04
N LEU A 164 12.25 5.05 17.48
CA LEU A 164 11.75 6.17 16.69
C LEU A 164 12.64 6.40 15.47
N VAL A 165 13.96 6.44 15.65
CA VAL A 165 14.90 6.63 14.55
C VAL A 165 14.89 5.44 13.60
N LYS A 166 14.79 4.21 14.14
CA LYS A 166 14.65 2.99 13.34
C LYS A 166 13.41 3.04 12.44
N ASN A 167 12.24 3.35 12.99
CA ASN A 167 11.00 3.46 12.23
C ASN A 167 11.03 4.63 11.24
N TRP A 168 11.69 5.74 11.59
CA TRP A 168 11.88 6.85 10.66
C TRP A 168 12.70 6.44 9.43
N LEU A 169 13.80 5.68 9.63
CA LEU A 169 14.59 5.14 8.52
C LEU A 169 13.80 4.15 7.65
N LEU A 170 12.96 3.30 8.26
CA LEU A 170 12.07 2.41 7.51
C LEU A 170 11.06 3.20 6.67
N ALA A 171 10.46 4.25 7.24
CA ALA A 171 9.50 5.10 6.54
C ALA A 171 10.15 5.85 5.37
N MET A 172 11.31 6.47 5.60
CA MET A 172 12.08 7.17 4.56
C MET A 172 12.49 6.23 3.42
N SER A 173 12.98 5.03 3.75
CA SER A 173 13.36 4.02 2.76
C SER A 173 12.15 3.60 1.93
N THR A 174 11.00 3.36 2.59
CA THR A 174 9.75 2.98 1.93
C THR A 174 9.30 4.07 0.97
N VAL A 175 9.13 5.31 1.45
CA VAL A 175 8.65 6.43 0.62
C VAL A 175 9.61 6.71 -0.55
N THR A 176 10.93 6.68 -0.32
CA THR A 176 11.92 6.90 -1.38
C THR A 176 11.79 5.86 -2.49
N LEU A 177 11.67 4.58 -2.14
CA LEU A 177 11.49 3.53 -3.14
C LEU A 177 10.11 3.58 -3.79
N VAL A 178 9.07 4.00 -3.07
CA VAL A 178 7.75 4.25 -3.65
C VAL A 178 7.85 5.34 -4.73
N VAL A 179 8.51 6.46 -4.43
CA VAL A 179 8.74 7.55 -5.39
C VAL A 179 9.51 7.04 -6.60
N ALA A 180 10.62 6.32 -6.38
CA ALA A 180 11.49 5.81 -7.45
C ALA A 180 10.78 4.80 -8.36
N GLY A 181 9.95 3.91 -7.81
CA GLY A 181 9.23 2.88 -8.56
C GLY A 181 7.95 3.35 -9.24
N SER A 182 7.45 4.53 -8.87
CA SER A 182 6.13 5.04 -9.30
C SER A 182 5.98 5.12 -10.82
N SER A 183 7.09 5.31 -11.55
CA SER A 183 7.12 5.43 -13.00
C SER A 183 7.06 4.08 -13.73
N TYR A 184 7.36 2.98 -13.05
CA TYR A 184 7.40 1.64 -13.64
C TYR A 184 6.12 0.85 -13.36
N THR A 185 5.80 0.68 -12.08
CA THR A 185 4.78 -0.29 -11.64
C THR A 185 3.87 0.21 -10.53
N GLY A 186 4.12 1.40 -9.94
CA GLY A 186 3.39 1.84 -8.74
C GLY A 186 3.71 0.89 -7.58
N PRO A 187 4.95 0.93 -7.08
CA PRO A 187 5.70 -0.24 -6.69
C PRO A 187 5.03 -1.05 -5.60
N SER A 188 4.95 -2.36 -5.81
CA SER A 188 4.22 -3.24 -4.91
C SER A 188 5.04 -3.62 -3.69
N MET A 189 6.31 -4.00 -3.90
CA MET A 189 7.32 -4.29 -2.86
C MET A 189 6.90 -5.31 -1.78
N ASN A 190 5.74 -5.95 -1.96
CA ASN A 190 5.12 -6.89 -1.05
C ASN A 190 4.23 -7.82 -1.90
N PRO A 191 4.53 -9.13 -1.98
CA PRO A 191 3.73 -10.08 -2.74
C PRO A 191 2.24 -10.13 -2.34
N ALA A 192 1.91 -9.88 -1.06
CA ALA A 192 0.52 -9.80 -0.61
C ALA A 192 -0.21 -8.60 -1.24
N ASN A 193 0.50 -7.51 -1.52
CA ASN A 193 -0.03 -6.31 -2.13
C ASN A 193 -0.26 -6.49 -3.66
N LEU A 194 0.60 -7.26 -4.33
CA LEU A 194 0.40 -7.68 -5.74
C LEU A 194 -0.82 -8.57 -5.91
N LEU A 195 -0.96 -9.59 -5.04
CA LEU A 195 -2.02 -10.60 -5.16
C LEU A 195 -3.41 -9.98 -5.01
N VAL A 196 -3.56 -9.01 -4.12
CA VAL A 196 -4.81 -8.28 -3.86
C VAL A 196 -5.33 -7.55 -5.08
N PHE A 197 -4.49 -6.78 -5.78
CA PHE A 197 -4.95 -5.97 -6.90
C PHE A 197 -5.26 -6.81 -8.14
N ASN A 198 -4.56 -7.93 -8.34
CA ASN A 198 -4.89 -8.87 -9.42
C ASN A 198 -6.23 -9.57 -9.17
N ILE A 199 -6.50 -10.00 -7.92
CA ILE A 199 -7.79 -10.57 -7.52
C ILE A 199 -8.91 -9.52 -7.60
N LEU A 200 -8.66 -8.27 -7.19
CA LEU A 200 -9.64 -7.19 -7.29
C LEU A 200 -10.01 -6.87 -8.74
N LEU A 201 -9.06 -6.89 -9.68
CA LEU A 201 -9.33 -6.76 -11.11
C LEU A 201 -10.26 -7.87 -11.62
N HIS A 202 -10.10 -9.10 -11.12
CA HIS A 202 -10.98 -10.22 -11.45
C HIS A 202 -12.35 -10.18 -10.75
N VAL A 203 -12.43 -9.73 -9.49
CA VAL A 203 -13.69 -9.57 -8.76
C VAL A 203 -14.51 -8.39 -9.32
N TRP A 204 -13.86 -7.30 -9.75
CA TRP A 204 -14.54 -6.19 -10.44
C TRP A 204 -15.03 -6.55 -11.84
N CYS A 205 -14.47 -7.58 -12.49
CA CYS A 205 -15.04 -8.11 -13.74
C CYS A 205 -16.37 -8.85 -13.53
N ILE A 206 -16.69 -9.27 -12.30
CA ILE A 206 -17.93 -9.97 -11.95
C ILE A 206 -19.04 -9.00 -11.52
N VAL A 207 -18.72 -7.75 -11.16
CA VAL A 207 -19.71 -6.72 -10.81
C VAL A 207 -20.39 -6.18 -12.08
N PRO A 208 -21.74 -6.19 -12.18
CA PRO A 208 -22.45 -5.76 -13.39
C PRO A 208 -22.10 -4.33 -13.82
N SER A 209 -21.88 -4.19 -15.12
CA SER A 209 -21.29 -3.08 -15.88
C SER A 209 -22.05 -1.75 -15.90
N ASN A 210 -22.86 -1.43 -14.89
CA ASN A 210 -23.76 -0.27 -14.94
C ASN A 210 -23.30 0.93 -14.10
N ILE A 211 -22.15 0.84 -13.39
CA ILE A 211 -21.73 1.90 -12.45
C ILE A 211 -20.42 2.60 -12.85
N VAL A 212 -19.51 1.97 -13.62
CA VAL A 212 -18.22 2.58 -14.00
C VAL A 212 -17.80 2.17 -15.41
N LYS A 213 -17.57 3.14 -16.30
CA LYS A 213 -17.03 2.90 -17.66
C LYS A 213 -15.64 2.26 -17.57
N ARG A 214 -15.47 1.13 -18.26
CA ARG A 214 -14.26 0.28 -18.30
C ARG A 214 -13.00 0.92 -18.91
N GLU A 215 -13.06 2.15 -19.40
CA GLU A 215 -11.98 2.68 -20.26
C GLU A 215 -10.97 3.63 -19.59
N HIS A 216 -11.08 3.84 -18.27
CA HIS A 216 -10.12 4.66 -17.53
C HIS A 216 -9.66 3.98 -16.25
N CYS A 217 -9.10 2.76 -16.35
CA CYS A 217 -8.34 2.16 -15.27
C CYS A 217 -6.93 2.76 -15.22
N VAL A 218 -6.84 4.09 -15.14
CA VAL A 218 -5.60 4.82 -14.83
C VAL A 218 -5.70 5.24 -13.39
N VAL A 219 -5.08 4.45 -12.51
CA VAL A 219 -4.84 4.79 -11.11
C VAL A 219 -4.06 6.10 -11.08
N ARG A 220 -4.72 7.18 -10.68
CA ARG A 220 -4.14 8.53 -10.65
C ARG A 220 -4.39 9.18 -9.30
N VAL A 221 -3.91 8.56 -8.22
CA VAL A 221 -4.04 9.24 -6.91
C VAL A 221 -2.91 9.04 -5.90
N LEU A 222 -1.69 8.85 -6.37
CA LEU A 222 -0.53 9.27 -5.57
C LEU A 222 0.49 10.09 -6.37
N TRP A 223 0.26 10.29 -7.67
CA TRP A 223 1.28 10.78 -8.59
C TRP A 223 0.63 11.55 -9.76
N TYR A 224 0.18 12.78 -9.52
CA TYR A 224 -0.17 13.71 -10.60
C TYR A 224 1.07 14.52 -10.93
N ASN A 225 1.84 14.08 -11.93
CA ASN A 225 2.63 15.00 -12.73
C ASN A 225 1.87 15.15 -14.04
N ASP A 226 1.21 16.28 -14.22
CA ASP A 226 0.57 16.63 -15.47
C ASP A 226 1.40 17.75 -16.08
N ASP A 227 2.22 17.35 -17.05
CA ASP A 227 2.93 18.27 -17.93
C ASP A 227 1.97 19.02 -18.88
N SER A 228 0.64 18.99 -18.66
CA SER A 228 -0.34 19.65 -19.54
C SER A 228 -1.04 20.89 -18.98
N GLY A 229 -0.66 21.40 -17.79
CA GLY A 229 -0.96 22.78 -17.37
C GLY A 229 -2.45 23.20 -17.40
N LYS A 230 -3.40 22.25 -17.35
CA LYS A 230 -4.82 22.55 -17.39
C LYS A 230 -5.47 22.25 -16.05
N VAL A 231 -5.73 23.32 -15.31
CA VAL A 231 -6.52 23.35 -14.09
C VAL A 231 -7.89 22.69 -14.35
N MET A 232 -8.16 21.56 -13.70
CA MET A 232 -9.51 20.98 -13.64
C MET A 232 -10.42 21.94 -12.88
N ARG A 233 -11.51 22.37 -13.53
CA ARG A 233 -12.57 23.18 -12.90
C ARG A 233 -13.39 22.34 -11.93
N ASP A 234 -13.83 22.98 -10.86
CA ASP A 234 -14.64 22.39 -9.79
C ASP A 234 -15.92 21.72 -10.32
N PRO A 235 -16.17 20.43 -10.05
CA PRO A 235 -17.36 19.73 -10.52
C PRO A 235 -18.67 20.27 -9.89
N ILE A 236 -18.59 21.04 -8.81
CA ILE A 236 -19.74 21.74 -8.21
C ILE A 236 -20.17 22.93 -9.08
N SER A 237 -19.24 23.56 -9.81
CA SER A 237 -19.55 24.69 -10.69
C SER A 237 -20.29 24.27 -11.97
N ASP A 238 -19.99 23.08 -12.50
CA ASP A 238 -20.62 22.55 -13.72
C ASP A 238 -22.06 22.06 -13.49
N LEU A 239 -22.39 21.60 -12.28
CA LEU A 239 -23.75 21.21 -11.91
C LEU A 239 -24.71 22.42 -11.84
N ASN A 240 -24.22 23.60 -11.46
CA ASN A 240 -25.02 24.81 -11.45
C ASN A 240 -25.15 25.43 -12.86
N ASN A 241 -24.13 25.28 -13.72
CA ASN A 241 -24.19 25.80 -15.09
C ASN A 241 -25.08 24.96 -16.01
N SER A 242 -25.18 23.64 -15.79
CA SER A 242 -26.06 22.77 -16.59
C SER A 242 -27.55 23.00 -16.36
N LYS A 243 -27.96 23.68 -15.26
CA LYS A 243 -29.37 24.00 -15.01
C LYS A 243 -29.85 25.27 -15.74
N HIS A 244 -28.93 26.13 -16.20
CA HIS A 244 -29.29 27.34 -16.94
C HIS A 244 -29.39 27.16 -18.46
N ILE A 245 -28.84 26.09 -19.03
CA ILE A 245 -28.79 25.86 -20.49
C ILE A 245 -30.01 25.06 -21.01
N ARG A 246 -30.99 24.74 -20.15
CA ARG A 246 -32.19 23.97 -20.53
C ARG A 246 -33.50 24.76 -20.45
N LYS A 247 -33.44 26.06 -20.72
CA LYS A 247 -34.62 26.93 -20.96
C LYS A 247 -34.31 27.98 -22.04
N THR A 248 -34.31 27.57 -23.30
CA THR A 248 -34.69 28.37 -24.48
C THR A 248 -34.93 27.41 -25.62
#